data_AF-A0A8S8YMD8-F1
#
_entry.id   AF-A0A8S8YMD8-F1
#
_cell.length_a   1.000
_cell.length_b   1.000
_cell.length_c   1.000
_cell.angle_alpha   90.00
_cell.angle_beta   90.00
_cell.angle_gamma   90.00
#
_symmetry.space_group_name_H-M   'P 1'
#
loop_
_entity.id
_entity.type
_entity.pdbx_description
1 polymer ?
#
loop_
_entity_poly.entity_id
_entity_poly.type
_entity_poly.pdbx_seq_one_letter_code
_entity_poly.pdbx_strand_id
1 'polypeptide(L)'
;MNIPELLETKRIKLGLDRIPKKFKGIKGLTSTERYPEPLEKGILRAKHALPCFKAGTVRFDMIDVPVTHFRAKDIGTSVERLVELGYTHDIDGQPHTRPEQIVELYPQDFIPSRKAEDYLLRASAFIDELLVRFYDMEPFYEAKTADDLVGHLCVGLAPHTSGGVLTRIIGWSNASAGYGHTLYHAAKRRNCDGDEDALILLLDCLLNFSRVLLPSNRGGRMDAPLTLSTRLNPEELDKEALNVDTSWWYHRRSLKQLKINHNPMKLPIRWTSSKGESGRSAQSEDTGLPTMPIQLILDL
;
A
#
# COMPACT_ATOMS: atom_id res chain seq x y z
N MET A 1 -16.08 -35.61 10.70
CA MET A 1 -15.10 -35.36 9.62
C MET A 1 -13.73 -35.81 10.14
N ASN A 2 -13.07 -36.76 9.49
CA ASN A 2 -11.74 -37.23 9.91
C ASN A 2 -10.67 -36.24 9.40
N ILE A 3 -10.43 -35.18 10.17
CA ILE A 3 -9.51 -34.09 9.76
C ILE A 3 -8.08 -34.60 9.52
N PRO A 4 -7.48 -35.46 10.38
CA PRO A 4 -6.14 -35.99 10.13
C PRO A 4 -5.98 -36.69 8.78
N GLU A 5 -6.93 -37.56 8.42
CA GLU A 5 -6.91 -38.30 7.15
C GLU A 5 -7.07 -37.38 5.94
N LEU A 6 -7.95 -36.38 6.06
CA LEU A 6 -8.15 -35.39 5.01
C LEU A 6 -6.90 -34.54 4.79
N LEU A 7 -6.26 -34.09 5.87
CA LEU A 7 -4.99 -33.35 5.80
C LEU A 7 -3.87 -34.18 5.18
N GLU A 8 -3.81 -35.47 5.50
CA GLU A 8 -2.81 -36.38 4.93
C GLU A 8 -3.01 -36.58 3.42
N THR A 9 -4.26 -36.76 2.98
CA THR A 9 -4.62 -36.82 1.55
C THR A 9 -4.21 -35.53 0.82
N LYS A 10 -4.46 -34.36 1.44
CA LYS A 10 -4.09 -33.06 0.87
C LYS A 10 -2.58 -32.83 0.85
N ARG A 11 -1.86 -33.26 1.88
CA ARG A 11 -0.39 -33.23 1.94
C ARG A 11 0.21 -33.97 0.76
N ILE A 12 -0.26 -35.20 0.50
CA ILE A 12 0.23 -36.04 -0.60
C ILE A 12 -0.03 -35.36 -1.95
N LYS A 13 -1.24 -34.82 -2.15
CA LYS A 13 -1.59 -34.09 -3.38
C LYS A 13 -0.67 -32.89 -3.63
N LEU A 14 -0.27 -32.18 -2.57
CA LEU A 14 0.66 -31.04 -2.67
C LEU A 14 2.14 -31.46 -2.81
N GLY A 15 2.47 -32.75 -2.77
CA GLY A 15 3.85 -33.23 -2.83
C GLY A 15 4.71 -32.73 -1.67
N LEU A 16 4.14 -32.63 -0.46
CA LEU A 16 4.85 -32.20 0.76
C LEU A 16 5.25 -33.41 1.60
N ASP A 17 6.46 -33.45 2.15
CA ASP A 17 6.92 -34.61 2.94
C ASP A 17 6.20 -34.76 4.28
N ARG A 18 5.82 -33.64 4.91
CA ARG A 18 5.21 -33.62 6.24
C ARG A 18 4.15 -32.53 6.37
N ILE A 19 3.13 -32.80 7.19
CA ILE A 19 2.17 -31.77 7.63
C ILE A 19 2.89 -30.81 8.58
N PRO A 20 2.65 -29.48 8.48
CA PRO A 20 3.17 -28.52 9.45
C PRO A 20 2.77 -28.86 10.89
N LYS A 21 3.69 -28.67 11.84
CA LYS A 21 3.48 -29.02 13.27
C LYS A 21 2.25 -28.35 13.89
N LYS A 22 1.86 -27.17 13.39
CA LYS A 22 0.70 -26.40 13.86
C LYS A 22 -0.14 -26.00 12.66
N PHE A 23 -1.35 -26.54 12.58
CA PHE A 23 -2.38 -26.12 11.64
C PHE A 23 -3.56 -25.57 12.45
N LYS A 24 -3.84 -24.27 12.31
CA LYS A 24 -4.94 -23.61 13.03
C LYS A 24 -6.10 -23.38 12.07
N GLY A 25 -7.25 -23.95 12.39
CA GLY A 25 -8.52 -23.63 11.74
C GLY A 25 -9.40 -22.73 12.60
N ILE A 26 -10.54 -22.32 12.05
CA ILE A 26 -11.59 -21.63 12.81
C ILE A 26 -12.54 -22.63 13.46
N LYS A 27 -13.08 -22.29 14.64
CA LYS A 27 -14.01 -23.17 15.38
C LYS A 27 -15.31 -23.43 14.63
N GLY A 28 -15.74 -22.49 13.79
CA GLY A 28 -16.95 -22.60 12.97
C GLY A 28 -16.95 -21.54 11.88
N LEU A 29 -17.49 -21.91 10.73
CA LEU A 29 -17.61 -21.00 9.58
C LEU A 29 -18.71 -19.98 9.86
N THR A 30 -18.39 -18.70 9.68
CA THR A 30 -19.29 -17.56 9.92
C THR A 30 -19.87 -16.99 8.64
N SER A 31 -19.48 -17.52 7.47
CA SER A 31 -20.07 -17.13 6.19
C SER A 31 -21.48 -17.72 6.02
N THR A 32 -22.29 -17.09 5.17
CA THR A 32 -23.67 -17.52 4.89
C THR A 32 -23.71 -18.96 4.39
N GLU A 33 -22.91 -19.26 3.37
CA GLU A 33 -22.89 -20.56 2.71
C GLU A 33 -22.08 -21.61 3.47
N ARG A 34 -21.25 -21.19 4.43
CA ARG A 34 -20.35 -22.07 5.19
C ARG A 34 -19.50 -22.97 4.27
N TYR A 35 -19.05 -22.44 3.14
CA TYR A 35 -18.02 -23.09 2.34
C TYR A 35 -16.67 -22.95 3.04
N PRO A 36 -15.97 -24.07 3.33
CA PRO A 36 -14.61 -24.01 3.82
C PRO A 36 -13.65 -23.64 2.69
N GLU A 37 -12.59 -22.90 3.02
CA GLU A 37 -11.45 -22.75 2.11
C GLU A 37 -10.76 -24.12 1.91
N PRO A 38 -10.24 -24.42 0.69
CA PRO A 38 -9.43 -25.62 0.46
C PRO A 38 -8.31 -25.76 1.48
N LEU A 39 -8.22 -26.94 2.12
CA LEU A 39 -7.23 -27.20 3.17
C LEU A 39 -5.79 -27.11 2.66
N GLU A 40 -5.59 -27.38 1.37
CA GLU A 40 -4.33 -27.21 0.68
C GLU A 40 -3.73 -25.80 0.90
N LYS A 41 -4.54 -24.75 0.74
CA LYS A 41 -4.14 -23.35 0.99
C LYS A 41 -3.73 -23.16 2.46
N GLY A 42 -4.51 -23.71 3.38
CA GLY A 42 -4.20 -23.65 4.82
C GLY A 42 -2.89 -24.36 5.18
N ILE A 43 -2.60 -25.51 4.56
CA ILE A 43 -1.36 -26.28 4.80
C ILE A 43 -0.16 -25.47 4.35
N LEU A 44 -0.23 -24.86 3.16
CA LEU A 44 0.81 -23.99 2.66
C LEU A 44 0.99 -22.75 3.54
N ARG A 45 -0.10 -22.06 3.95
CA ARG A 45 0.02 -20.93 4.91
C ARG A 45 0.68 -21.35 6.22
N ALA A 46 0.32 -22.52 6.75
CA ALA A 46 0.93 -23.04 7.97
C ALA A 46 2.42 -23.39 7.79
N LYS A 47 2.83 -23.88 6.61
CA LYS A 47 4.23 -24.11 6.24
C LYS A 47 5.04 -22.81 6.28
N HIS A 48 4.47 -21.71 5.77
CA HIS A 48 5.08 -20.38 5.78
C HIS A 48 4.78 -19.56 7.05
N ALA A 49 4.17 -20.15 8.07
CA ALA A 49 3.79 -19.48 9.33
C ALA A 49 2.97 -18.18 9.13
N LEU A 50 2.10 -18.16 8.13
CA LEU A 50 1.24 -17.00 7.81
C LEU A 50 -0.15 -17.17 8.46
N PRO A 51 -0.64 -16.14 9.17
CA PRO A 51 -2.03 -16.12 9.56
C PRO A 51 -2.92 -15.81 8.34
N CYS A 52 -4.15 -16.29 8.39
CA CYS A 52 -5.18 -15.93 7.42
C CYS A 52 -6.10 -14.90 8.08
N PHE A 53 -6.34 -13.77 7.40
CA PHE A 53 -7.36 -12.82 7.82
C PHE A 53 -8.71 -13.16 7.18
N LYS A 54 -9.75 -12.36 7.49
CA LYS A 54 -11.07 -12.47 6.85
C LYS A 54 -10.91 -12.58 5.33
N ALA A 55 -11.77 -13.37 4.71
CA ALA A 55 -11.82 -13.56 3.27
C ALA A 55 -10.59 -14.23 2.62
N GLY A 56 -9.61 -14.73 3.37
CA GLY A 56 -8.51 -15.55 2.81
C GLY A 56 -7.18 -14.82 2.64
N THR A 57 -7.11 -13.52 2.91
CA THR A 57 -5.92 -12.71 2.61
C THR A 57 -4.89 -12.70 3.75
N VAL A 58 -3.64 -12.41 3.40
CA VAL A 58 -2.51 -12.25 4.30
C VAL A 58 -2.16 -10.76 4.38
N ARG A 59 -2.49 -10.14 5.53
CA ARG A 59 -2.29 -8.70 5.74
C ARG A 59 -1.14 -8.41 6.69
N PHE A 60 -0.45 -7.30 6.47
CA PHE A 60 0.49 -6.72 7.42
C PHE A 60 0.01 -5.31 7.80
N ASP A 61 -0.20 -5.08 9.10
CA ASP A 61 -0.74 -3.81 9.61
C ASP A 61 0.43 -2.90 10.05
N MET A 62 0.40 -1.61 9.67
CA MET A 62 1.41 -0.62 10.06
C MET A 62 0.83 0.79 10.16
N ILE A 63 1.47 1.67 10.94
CA ILE A 63 1.07 3.08 11.06
C ILE A 63 1.38 3.83 9.76
N ASP A 64 0.47 4.69 9.32
CA ASP A 64 0.63 5.51 8.13
C ASP A 64 1.30 6.85 8.43
N VAL A 65 2.35 7.17 7.65
CA VAL A 65 3.02 8.46 7.70
C VAL A 65 2.99 9.10 6.31
N PRO A 66 2.43 10.33 6.17
CA PRO A 66 2.42 11.02 4.90
C PRO A 66 3.79 11.63 4.58
N VAL A 67 4.26 11.43 3.36
CA VAL A 67 5.43 12.12 2.79
C VAL A 67 5.16 12.47 1.33
N THR A 68 5.83 13.51 0.82
CA THR A 68 5.76 13.90 -0.59
C THR A 68 7.09 13.71 -1.31
N HIS A 69 8.17 13.53 -0.55
CA HIS A 69 9.53 13.42 -1.09
C HIS A 69 10.33 12.42 -0.30
N PHE A 70 11.34 11.84 -0.94
CA PHE A 70 12.27 10.90 -0.31
C PHE A 70 13.67 11.02 -0.93
N ARG A 71 14.63 10.33 -0.33
CA ARG A 71 15.97 10.14 -0.91
C ARG A 71 16.23 8.64 -1.05
N ALA A 72 16.89 8.23 -2.13
CA ALA A 72 17.18 6.81 -2.39
C ALA A 72 17.90 6.14 -1.20
N LYS A 73 18.85 6.86 -0.59
CA LYS A 73 19.60 6.37 0.59
C LYS A 73 18.73 6.05 1.80
N ASP A 74 17.60 6.74 1.97
CA ASP A 74 16.74 6.59 3.16
C ASP A 74 15.86 5.34 3.06
N ILE A 75 15.54 4.92 1.83
CA ILE A 75 14.68 3.77 1.55
C ILE A 75 15.47 2.52 1.13
N GLY A 76 16.80 2.64 1.03
CA GLY A 76 17.70 1.54 0.70
C GLY A 76 17.53 0.97 -0.71
N THR A 77 17.01 1.75 -1.65
CA THR A 77 16.87 1.36 -3.07
C THR A 77 17.89 2.10 -3.90
N SER A 78 18.51 1.42 -4.86
CA SER A 78 19.54 2.04 -5.71
C SER A 78 18.93 3.10 -6.64
N VAL A 79 19.75 4.07 -7.05
CA VAL A 79 19.32 5.11 -7.99
C VAL A 79 18.90 4.50 -9.32
N GLU A 80 19.64 3.50 -9.80
CA GLU A 80 19.37 2.78 -11.05
C GLU A 80 17.99 2.13 -11.01
N ARG A 81 17.67 1.43 -9.91
CA ARG A 81 16.37 0.80 -9.73
C ARG A 81 15.23 1.82 -9.66
N LEU A 82 15.44 2.97 -9.00
CA LEU A 82 14.45 4.04 -8.97
C LEU A 82 14.23 4.68 -10.34
N VAL A 83 15.29 4.85 -11.13
CA VAL A 83 15.19 5.32 -12.52
C VAL A 83 14.39 4.34 -13.37
N GLU A 84 14.59 3.02 -13.23
CA GLU A 84 13.76 1.99 -13.88
C GLU A 84 12.28 2.08 -13.49
N LEU A 85 12.00 2.47 -12.23
CA LEU A 85 10.63 2.66 -11.73
C LEU A 85 10.00 4.00 -12.18
N GLY A 86 10.76 4.85 -12.87
CA GLY A 86 10.32 6.12 -13.45
C GLY A 86 10.85 7.37 -12.76
N TYR A 87 11.64 7.27 -11.70
CA TYR A 87 12.19 8.41 -10.95
C TYR A 87 13.45 8.97 -11.63
N THR A 88 13.25 9.69 -12.73
CA THR A 88 14.33 10.15 -13.62
C THR A 88 15.00 11.46 -13.21
N HIS A 89 14.28 12.31 -12.46
CA HIS A 89 14.76 13.64 -12.07
C HIS A 89 14.47 13.92 -10.59
N ASP A 90 15.25 14.81 -10.00
CA ASP A 90 15.03 15.33 -8.65
C ASP A 90 14.08 16.55 -8.64
N ILE A 91 13.84 17.10 -7.45
CA ILE A 91 12.97 18.28 -7.25
C ILE A 91 13.40 19.54 -8.02
N ASP A 92 14.68 19.65 -8.39
CA ASP A 92 15.24 20.79 -9.13
C ASP A 92 15.23 20.52 -10.65
N GLY A 93 14.63 19.40 -11.08
CA GLY A 93 14.61 18.94 -12.46
C GLY A 93 15.95 18.42 -12.96
N GLN A 94 16.91 18.14 -12.07
CA GLN A 94 18.20 17.58 -12.45
C GLN A 94 18.11 16.06 -12.56
N PRO A 95 18.87 15.42 -13.47
CA PRO A 95 18.90 13.96 -13.57
C PRO A 95 19.22 13.28 -12.22
N HIS A 96 18.44 12.26 -11.88
CA HIS A 96 18.61 11.49 -10.66
C HIS A 96 19.81 10.53 -10.82
N THR A 97 20.93 10.88 -10.20
CA THR A 97 22.24 10.22 -10.35
C THR A 97 22.93 9.93 -9.02
N ARG A 98 22.48 10.52 -7.91
CA ARG A 98 23.07 10.38 -6.58
C ARG A 98 22.01 10.05 -5.53
N PRO A 99 22.33 9.20 -4.54
CA PRO A 99 21.35 8.72 -3.58
C PRO A 99 20.91 9.77 -2.54
N GLU A 100 21.59 10.91 -2.46
CA GLU A 100 21.24 12.05 -1.59
C GLU A 100 20.23 13.01 -2.22
N GLN A 101 19.99 12.93 -3.53
CA GLN A 101 19.01 13.77 -4.21
C GLN A 101 17.62 13.53 -3.63
N ILE A 102 16.87 14.61 -3.50
CA ILE A 102 15.49 14.57 -3.04
C ILE A 102 14.61 14.41 -4.28
N VAL A 103 13.80 13.36 -4.30
CA VAL A 103 12.90 13.05 -5.41
C VAL A 103 11.46 13.11 -4.92
N GLU A 104 10.56 13.62 -5.75
CA GLU A 104 9.13 13.64 -5.48
C GLU A 104 8.55 12.23 -5.55
N LEU A 105 7.77 11.83 -4.55
CA LEU A 105 7.15 10.51 -4.46
C LEU A 105 5.92 10.43 -5.36
N TYR A 106 5.85 9.44 -6.25
CA TYR A 106 4.65 9.22 -7.04
C TYR A 106 3.44 8.86 -6.16
N PRO A 107 2.20 9.27 -6.51
CA PRO A 107 1.07 9.23 -5.60
C PRO A 107 0.71 7.84 -5.09
N GLN A 108 0.93 6.78 -5.88
CA GLN A 108 0.61 5.40 -5.50
C GLN A 108 1.85 4.57 -5.13
N ASP A 109 3.02 5.20 -4.98
CA ASP A 109 4.21 4.53 -4.50
C ASP A 109 4.27 4.56 -2.96
N PHE A 110 4.79 3.47 -2.38
CA PHE A 110 4.78 3.25 -0.93
C PHE A 110 6.10 2.66 -0.45
N ILE A 111 6.52 3.11 0.74
CA ILE A 111 7.74 2.69 1.40
C ILE A 111 7.34 2.02 2.74
N PRO A 112 7.11 0.70 2.75
CA PRO A 112 6.78 -0.04 3.96
C PRO A 112 7.93 -0.06 4.99
N SER A 113 7.59 -0.39 6.23
CA SER A 113 8.57 -0.68 7.27
C SER A 113 9.35 -1.95 6.96
N ARG A 114 10.66 -1.97 7.30
CA ARG A 114 11.48 -3.19 7.27
C ARG A 114 10.92 -4.34 8.12
N LYS A 115 10.08 -4.02 9.11
CA LYS A 115 9.36 -5.04 9.90
C LYS A 115 8.41 -5.90 9.07
N ALA A 116 7.99 -5.42 7.90
CA ALA A 116 7.14 -6.16 6.97
C ALA A 116 7.91 -7.11 6.04
N GLU A 117 9.25 -7.00 5.95
CA GLU A 117 10.07 -7.76 4.99
C GLU A 117 9.88 -9.26 5.12
N ASP A 118 10.18 -9.83 6.29
CA ASP A 118 10.02 -11.28 6.55
C ASP A 118 8.59 -11.73 6.26
N TYR A 119 7.61 -10.91 6.61
CA TYR A 119 6.20 -11.26 6.46
C TYR A 119 5.77 -11.30 4.99
N LEU A 120 6.14 -10.28 4.21
CA LEU A 120 5.83 -10.20 2.79
C LEU A 120 6.66 -11.19 1.96
N LEU A 121 7.90 -11.48 2.36
CA LEU A 121 8.70 -12.54 1.74
C LEU A 121 8.04 -13.91 1.94
N ARG A 122 7.63 -14.23 3.17
CA ARG A 122 6.88 -15.48 3.42
C ARG A 122 5.57 -15.52 2.65
N ALA A 123 4.86 -14.39 2.53
CA ALA A 123 3.63 -14.29 1.73
C ALA A 123 3.90 -14.53 0.24
N SER A 124 4.96 -13.94 -0.33
CA SER A 124 5.35 -14.15 -1.73
C SER A 124 5.71 -15.61 -2.02
N ALA A 125 6.52 -16.24 -1.16
CA ALA A 125 6.88 -17.64 -1.27
C ALA A 125 5.66 -18.57 -1.14
N PHE A 126 4.71 -18.21 -0.26
CA PHE A 126 3.43 -18.93 -0.17
C PHE A 126 2.63 -18.84 -1.47
N ILE A 127 2.58 -17.68 -2.11
CA ILE A 127 1.86 -17.49 -3.38
C ILE A 127 2.52 -18.32 -4.49
N ASP A 128 3.85 -18.31 -4.58
CA ASP A 128 4.58 -19.11 -5.57
C ASP A 128 4.35 -20.61 -5.37
N GLU A 129 4.46 -21.11 -4.13
CA GLU A 129 4.16 -22.51 -3.85
C GLU A 129 2.68 -22.86 -4.10
N LEU A 130 1.78 -21.92 -3.89
CA LEU A 130 0.36 -22.09 -4.19
C LEU A 130 0.12 -22.19 -5.70
N LEU A 131 0.75 -21.32 -6.51
CA LEU A 131 0.69 -21.37 -7.96
C LEU A 131 1.19 -22.73 -8.48
N VAL A 132 2.37 -23.15 -8.05
CA VAL A 132 2.99 -24.40 -8.50
C VAL A 132 2.21 -25.63 -8.02
N ARG A 133 1.98 -25.76 -6.71
CA ARG A 133 1.49 -27.03 -6.14
C ARG A 133 -0.02 -27.20 -6.19
N PHE A 134 -0.78 -26.11 -6.25
CA PHE A 134 -2.24 -26.16 -6.22
C PHE A 134 -2.87 -25.78 -7.55
N TYR A 135 -2.28 -24.83 -8.28
CA TYR A 135 -2.81 -24.35 -9.56
C TYR A 135 -2.08 -24.89 -10.80
N ASP A 136 -0.95 -25.57 -10.64
CA ASP A 136 -0.13 -26.09 -11.74
C ASP A 136 0.34 -24.96 -12.69
N MET A 137 0.81 -23.86 -12.10
CA MET A 137 1.30 -22.66 -12.79
C MET A 137 2.74 -22.35 -12.39
N GLU A 138 3.43 -21.59 -13.23
CA GLU A 138 4.76 -21.05 -12.91
C GLU A 138 4.71 -20.12 -11.67
N PRO A 139 5.80 -20.04 -10.88
CA PRO A 139 5.90 -19.07 -9.80
C PRO A 139 5.89 -17.63 -10.37
N PHE A 140 5.51 -16.66 -9.53
CA PHE A 140 5.37 -15.26 -9.96
C PHE A 140 6.41 -14.34 -9.32
N TYR A 141 6.65 -14.45 -8.02
CA TYR A 141 7.53 -13.52 -7.30
C TYR A 141 8.99 -13.97 -7.35
N GLU A 142 9.25 -15.25 -7.06
CA GLU A 142 10.60 -15.82 -6.92
C GLU A 142 11.53 -15.02 -6.00
N ALA A 143 10.94 -14.25 -5.07
CA ALA A 143 11.64 -13.31 -4.22
C ALA A 143 12.46 -14.02 -3.13
N LYS A 144 13.74 -13.66 -3.02
CA LYS A 144 14.68 -14.20 -2.02
C LYS A 144 15.00 -13.17 -0.94
N THR A 145 14.94 -11.90 -1.30
CA THR A 145 15.25 -10.75 -0.45
C THR A 145 14.14 -9.71 -0.58
N ALA A 146 14.03 -8.84 0.42
CA ALA A 146 13.04 -7.77 0.42
C ALA A 146 13.17 -6.83 -0.78
N ASP A 147 14.39 -6.66 -1.29
CA ASP A 147 14.67 -5.81 -2.46
C ASP A 147 14.05 -6.39 -3.74
N ASP A 148 13.88 -7.72 -3.82
CA ASP A 148 13.19 -8.36 -4.96
C ASP A 148 11.70 -7.98 -5.02
N LEU A 149 11.10 -7.54 -3.91
CA LEU A 149 9.71 -7.06 -3.87
C LEU A 149 9.57 -5.61 -4.34
N VAL A 150 10.66 -4.88 -4.56
CA VAL A 150 10.63 -3.50 -5.07
C VAL A 150 10.13 -3.50 -6.51
N GLY A 151 9.06 -2.74 -6.75
CA GLY A 151 8.33 -2.68 -8.01
C GLY A 151 7.08 -3.56 -8.06
N HIS A 152 6.92 -4.50 -7.12
CA HIS A 152 5.70 -5.29 -7.03
C HIS A 152 4.52 -4.50 -6.46
N LEU A 153 3.33 -4.89 -6.91
CA LEU A 153 2.08 -4.25 -6.54
C LEU A 153 1.48 -4.88 -5.28
N CYS A 154 0.92 -4.01 -4.46
CA CYS A 154 0.19 -4.31 -3.25
C CYS A 154 -1.17 -3.59 -3.26
N VAL A 155 -2.03 -4.01 -2.35
CA VAL A 155 -3.28 -3.35 -2.01
C VAL A 155 -3.13 -2.78 -0.62
N GLY A 156 -3.22 -1.46 -0.50
CA GLY A 156 -3.43 -0.79 0.77
C GLY A 156 -4.91 -0.83 1.14
N LEU A 157 -5.22 -1.21 2.37
CA LEU A 157 -6.59 -1.30 2.84
C LEU A 157 -6.71 -0.75 4.26
N ALA A 158 -7.54 0.27 4.42
CA ALA A 158 -7.83 0.80 5.73
C ALA A 158 -8.86 -0.05 6.49
N PRO A 159 -8.63 -0.31 7.79
CA PRO A 159 -9.68 -0.66 8.73
C PRO A 159 -10.98 0.12 8.51
N HIS A 160 -12.11 -0.57 8.69
CA HIS A 160 -13.45 -0.03 8.50
C HIS A 160 -13.73 0.49 7.09
N THR A 161 -12.97 0.03 6.09
CA THR A 161 -13.27 0.27 4.68
C THR A 161 -13.38 -1.04 3.90
N SER A 162 -13.81 -0.94 2.64
CA SER A 162 -13.86 -2.09 1.72
C SER A 162 -13.34 -1.76 0.31
N GLY A 163 -12.75 -0.57 0.15
CA GLY A 163 -12.05 -0.14 -1.05
C GLY A 163 -10.56 -0.23 -0.82
N GLY A 164 -9.92 -1.22 -1.44
CA GLY A 164 -8.48 -1.29 -1.50
C GLY A 164 -7.95 -0.27 -2.50
N VAL A 165 -6.76 0.26 -2.25
CA VAL A 165 -6.06 1.16 -3.17
C VAL A 165 -4.79 0.48 -3.64
N LEU A 166 -4.60 0.42 -4.96
CA LEU A 166 -3.40 -0.15 -5.55
C LEU A 166 -2.19 0.69 -5.19
N THR A 167 -1.09 0.04 -4.83
CA THR A 167 0.18 0.70 -4.53
C THR A 167 1.36 -0.13 -5.02
N ARG A 168 2.52 0.50 -5.21
CA ARG A 168 3.77 -0.15 -5.60
C ARG A 168 4.84 0.08 -4.54
N ILE A 169 5.55 -0.99 -4.16
CA ILE A 169 6.67 -0.88 -3.22
C ILE A 169 7.87 -0.27 -3.96
N ILE A 170 8.46 0.78 -3.40
CA ILE A 170 9.66 1.42 -4.01
C ILE A 170 10.92 1.33 -3.16
N GLY A 171 10.82 0.77 -1.95
CA GLY A 171 11.92 0.61 -1.01
C GLY A 171 11.41 0.35 0.40
N TRP A 172 12.30 0.47 1.39
CA TRP A 172 12.01 0.05 2.77
C TRP A 172 12.55 1.04 3.81
N SER A 173 11.75 1.33 4.83
CA SER A 173 12.14 2.24 5.92
C SER A 173 12.47 1.51 7.22
N ASN A 174 13.51 1.98 7.91
CA ASN A 174 13.87 1.49 9.25
C ASN A 174 12.87 1.88 10.34
N ALA A 175 11.96 2.81 10.07
CA ALA A 175 10.90 3.17 11.01
C ALA A 175 9.85 2.06 11.12
N SER A 176 9.06 2.08 12.20
CA SER A 176 7.94 1.14 12.40
C SER A 176 6.64 1.60 11.72
N ALA A 177 6.75 2.42 10.68
CA ALA A 177 5.65 3.05 9.97
C ALA A 177 5.85 2.88 8.46
N GLY A 178 4.75 2.94 7.72
CA GLY A 178 4.73 2.97 6.27
C GLY A 178 4.59 4.39 5.75
N TYR A 179 5.44 4.75 4.78
CA TYR A 179 5.42 6.07 4.19
C TYR A 179 4.74 6.03 2.83
N GLY A 180 3.85 6.97 2.58
CA GLY A 180 3.14 7.08 1.33
C GLY A 180 2.71 8.52 1.06
N HIS A 181 2.30 8.76 -0.18
CA HIS A 181 1.81 10.08 -0.58
C HIS A 181 0.53 10.45 0.19
N THR A 182 0.36 11.74 0.51
CA THR A 182 -0.85 12.26 1.20
C THR A 182 -2.13 11.87 0.46
N LEU A 183 -2.11 11.94 -0.87
CA LEU A 183 -3.22 11.53 -1.74
C LEU A 183 -3.54 10.03 -1.59
N TYR A 184 -2.54 9.17 -1.45
CA TYR A 184 -2.76 7.73 -1.25
C TYR A 184 -3.36 7.41 0.10
N HIS A 185 -2.94 8.10 1.17
CA HIS A 185 -3.57 7.97 2.49
C HIS A 185 -5.02 8.46 2.49
N ALA A 186 -5.29 9.61 1.88
CA ALA A 186 -6.65 10.11 1.71
C ALA A 186 -7.55 9.19 0.88
N ALA A 187 -7.01 8.54 -0.15
CA ALA A 187 -7.74 7.59 -0.98
C ALA A 187 -8.22 6.37 -0.18
N LYS A 188 -7.43 5.96 0.83
CA LYS A 188 -7.80 4.93 1.79
C LYS A 188 -8.68 5.44 2.93
N ARG A 189 -9.12 6.70 2.88
CA ARG A 189 -9.93 7.38 3.91
C ARG A 189 -9.19 7.56 5.23
N ARG A 190 -7.88 7.85 5.19
CA ARG A 190 -7.06 8.14 6.38
C ARG A 190 -6.79 9.62 6.59
N ASN A 191 -6.74 9.98 7.87
CA ASN A 191 -6.43 11.31 8.37
C ASN A 191 -4.94 11.41 8.79
N CYS A 192 -4.28 10.26 8.99
CA CYS A 192 -2.87 10.19 9.42
C CYS A 192 -2.61 10.82 10.80
N ASP A 193 -3.57 10.72 11.72
CA ASP A 193 -3.46 11.18 13.11
C ASP A 193 -3.08 10.04 14.09
N GLY A 194 -2.42 8.99 13.57
CA GLY A 194 -2.13 7.73 14.28
C GLY A 194 -2.84 6.52 13.69
N ASP A 195 -3.44 6.67 12.51
CA ASP A 195 -4.07 5.60 11.74
C ASP A 195 -3.11 4.45 11.38
N GLU A 196 -3.65 3.23 11.33
CA GLU A 196 -2.95 2.02 10.88
C GLU A 196 -3.61 1.43 9.65
N ASP A 197 -2.86 1.12 8.60
CA ASP A 197 -3.35 0.45 7.40
C ASP A 197 -2.72 -0.90 7.15
N ALA A 198 -3.48 -1.73 6.44
CA ALA A 198 -3.04 -3.04 6.00
C ALA A 198 -2.40 -2.97 4.62
N LEU A 199 -1.26 -3.63 4.46
CA LEU A 199 -0.64 -3.90 3.16
C LEU A 199 -0.79 -5.39 2.82
N ILE A 200 -1.28 -5.67 1.63
CA ILE A 200 -1.52 -7.03 1.12
C ILE A 200 -0.89 -7.15 -0.27
N LEU A 201 -0.17 -8.23 -0.58
CA LEU A 201 0.33 -8.46 -1.94
C LEU A 201 -0.84 -8.56 -2.92
N LEU A 202 -0.76 -7.90 -4.09
CA LEU A 202 -1.87 -7.86 -5.03
C LEU A 202 -2.32 -9.26 -5.44
N LEU A 203 -1.38 -10.14 -5.75
CA LEU A 203 -1.69 -11.50 -6.20
C LEU A 203 -2.31 -12.36 -5.09
N ASP A 204 -1.98 -12.10 -3.82
CA ASP A 204 -2.67 -12.74 -2.69
C ASP A 204 -4.15 -12.36 -2.67
N CYS A 205 -4.46 -11.06 -2.84
CA CYS A 205 -5.85 -10.62 -2.97
C CYS A 205 -6.54 -11.34 -4.13
N LEU A 206 -5.94 -11.42 -5.31
CA LEU A 206 -6.59 -11.99 -6.49
C LEU A 206 -6.84 -13.51 -6.36
N LEU A 207 -5.91 -14.26 -5.76
CA LEU A 207 -6.00 -15.73 -5.68
C LEU A 207 -6.78 -16.23 -4.46
N ASN A 208 -6.72 -15.50 -3.35
CA ASN A 208 -7.18 -16.00 -2.06
C ASN A 208 -8.43 -15.29 -1.56
N PHE A 209 -8.74 -14.09 -2.06
CA PHE A 209 -9.97 -13.39 -1.69
C PHE A 209 -11.20 -14.10 -2.25
N SER A 210 -12.21 -14.31 -1.40
CA SER A 210 -13.55 -14.68 -1.86
C SER A 210 -14.65 -14.07 -1.01
N ARG A 211 -15.65 -13.49 -1.68
CA ARG A 211 -16.86 -12.95 -1.02
C ARG A 211 -17.65 -14.03 -0.30
N VAL A 212 -17.56 -15.28 -0.74
CA VAL A 212 -18.25 -16.43 -0.12
C VAL A 212 -17.67 -16.78 1.25
N LEU A 213 -16.41 -16.39 1.50
CA LEU A 213 -15.74 -16.59 2.79
C LEU A 213 -16.02 -15.45 3.79
N LEU A 214 -16.68 -14.37 3.37
CA LEU A 214 -16.97 -13.25 4.26
C LEU A 214 -18.05 -13.62 5.29
N PRO A 215 -17.91 -13.17 6.55
CA PRO A 215 -18.93 -13.35 7.57
C PRO A 215 -20.27 -12.72 7.16
N SER A 216 -21.37 -13.40 7.48
CA SER A 216 -22.74 -12.93 7.19
C SER A 216 -23.20 -11.80 8.11
N ASN A 217 -22.50 -11.57 9.23
CA ASN A 217 -22.88 -10.61 10.25
C ASN A 217 -22.65 -9.16 9.80
N ARG A 218 -23.40 -8.22 10.39
CA ARG A 218 -23.24 -6.77 10.12
C ARG A 218 -21.80 -6.34 10.42
N GLY A 219 -21.14 -5.70 9.46
CA GLY A 219 -19.73 -5.32 9.55
C GLY A 219 -18.73 -6.41 9.13
N GLY A 220 -19.18 -7.64 8.84
CA GLY A 220 -18.31 -8.73 8.37
C GLY A 220 -17.65 -8.48 7.01
N ARG A 221 -18.25 -7.60 6.20
CA ARG A 221 -17.75 -7.18 4.88
C ARG A 221 -16.73 -6.03 4.92
N MET A 222 -16.54 -5.43 6.08
CA MET A 222 -15.52 -4.40 6.30
C MET A 222 -14.16 -5.08 6.49
N ASP A 223 -13.08 -4.35 6.22
CA ASP A 223 -11.70 -4.83 6.27
C ASP A 223 -11.39 -5.92 5.23
N ALA A 224 -12.13 -5.88 4.10
CA ALA A 224 -11.92 -6.78 2.98
C ALA A 224 -11.94 -5.99 1.66
N PRO A 225 -11.03 -6.25 0.72
CA PRO A 225 -10.92 -5.49 -0.53
C PRO A 225 -12.03 -5.89 -1.51
N LEU A 226 -13.25 -5.38 -1.30
CA LEU A 226 -14.40 -5.63 -2.19
C LEU A 226 -14.29 -4.92 -3.53
N THR A 227 -13.59 -3.78 -3.52
CA THR A 227 -13.30 -2.96 -4.70
C THR A 227 -11.82 -2.58 -4.66
N LEU A 228 -11.23 -2.33 -5.83
CA LEU A 228 -9.84 -1.94 -5.98
C LEU A 228 -9.77 -0.67 -6.83
N SER A 229 -9.30 0.42 -6.24
CA SER A 229 -8.97 1.65 -6.96
C SER A 229 -7.58 1.51 -7.55
N THR A 230 -7.49 1.52 -8.88
CA THR A 230 -6.22 1.36 -9.61
C THR A 230 -5.54 2.70 -9.90
N ARG A 231 -6.32 3.79 -9.96
CA ARG A 231 -5.84 5.15 -10.19
C ARG A 231 -6.42 6.08 -9.14
N LEU A 232 -5.65 7.07 -8.72
CA LEU A 232 -6.12 8.13 -7.84
C LEU A 232 -6.64 9.30 -8.66
N ASN A 233 -7.86 9.74 -8.38
CA ASN A 233 -8.39 11.02 -8.85
C ASN A 233 -8.41 12.00 -7.67
N PRO A 234 -7.53 13.03 -7.62
CA PRO A 234 -7.49 13.99 -6.52
C PRO A 234 -8.82 14.69 -6.23
N GLU A 235 -9.69 14.85 -7.24
CA GLU A 235 -11.00 15.48 -7.08
C GLU A 235 -11.99 14.63 -6.26
N GLU A 236 -11.78 13.31 -6.22
CA GLU A 236 -12.63 12.35 -5.50
C GLU A 236 -12.13 12.07 -4.07
N LEU A 237 -10.95 12.61 -3.72
CA LEU A 237 -10.30 12.37 -2.43
C LEU A 237 -10.91 13.21 -1.31
N ASP A 238 -10.55 12.83 -0.09
CA ASP A 238 -10.94 13.60 1.08
C ASP A 238 -10.39 15.04 1.05
N LYS A 239 -11.20 15.97 1.56
CA LYS A 239 -10.90 17.41 1.53
C LYS A 239 -9.71 17.80 2.40
N GLU A 240 -9.34 16.97 3.38
CA GLU A 240 -8.21 17.21 4.27
C GLU A 240 -6.88 17.19 3.52
N ALA A 241 -6.64 16.17 2.69
CA ALA A 241 -5.41 16.09 1.89
C ALA A 241 -5.29 17.20 0.86
N LEU A 242 -6.42 17.85 0.50
CA LEU A 242 -6.43 19.00 -0.39
C LEU A 242 -6.02 20.32 0.32
N ASN A 243 -5.92 20.32 1.65
CA ASN A 243 -5.52 21.47 2.47
C ASN A 243 -4.05 21.45 2.89
N VAL A 244 -3.23 20.55 2.33
CA VAL A 244 -1.79 20.54 2.59
C VAL A 244 -1.15 21.73 1.87
N ASP A 245 -0.36 22.52 2.61
CA ASP A 245 0.42 23.61 2.03
C ASP A 245 1.56 23.03 1.17
N THR A 246 1.61 23.42 -0.11
CA THR A 246 2.61 22.96 -1.09
C THR A 246 3.66 24.04 -1.40
N SER A 247 3.58 25.20 -0.74
CA SER A 247 4.51 26.32 -1.00
C SER A 247 5.90 26.01 -0.47
N TRP A 248 6.94 26.25 -1.29
CA TRP A 248 8.34 26.15 -0.88
C TRP A 248 8.71 27.06 0.30
N TRP A 249 8.00 28.18 0.46
CA TRP A 249 8.17 29.08 1.60
C TRP A 249 6.91 29.84 1.93
N TYR A 250 6.84 30.25 3.19
CA TYR A 250 5.81 31.12 3.68
C TYR A 250 6.14 32.60 3.43
N HIS A 251 5.33 33.27 2.61
CA HIS A 251 5.48 34.69 2.28
C HIS A 251 5.40 35.59 3.53
N ARG A 252 6.33 36.56 3.61
CA ARG A 252 6.45 37.49 4.76
C ARG A 252 5.15 38.23 5.09
N ARG A 253 4.32 38.55 4.10
CA ARG A 253 3.03 39.22 4.31
C ARG A 253 2.07 38.35 5.12
N SER A 254 1.99 37.05 4.82
CA SER A 254 1.14 36.11 5.56
C SER A 254 1.61 35.97 7.01
N LEU A 255 2.94 35.88 7.23
CA LEU A 255 3.53 35.84 8.57
C LEU A 255 3.25 37.11 9.40
N LYS A 256 3.29 38.29 8.76
CA LYS A 256 2.90 39.55 9.43
C LYS A 256 1.42 39.58 9.77
N GLN A 257 0.57 39.05 8.89
CA GLN A 257 -0.87 39.02 9.09
C GLN A 257 -1.28 38.10 10.24
N LEU A 258 -0.56 36.98 10.45
CA LEU A 258 -0.78 36.09 11.59
C LEU A 258 -0.64 36.80 12.95
N LYS A 259 0.17 37.87 13.03
CA LYS A 259 0.28 38.69 14.26
C LYS A 259 -0.96 39.54 14.53
N ILE A 260 -1.74 39.84 13.49
CA ILE A 260 -2.93 40.71 13.56
C ILE A 260 -4.19 39.85 13.67
N ASN A 261 -4.24 38.74 12.93
CA ASN A 261 -5.39 37.85 12.87
C ASN A 261 -4.93 36.40 12.85
N HIS A 262 -5.33 35.67 13.89
CA HIS A 262 -4.94 34.27 14.11
C HIS A 262 -5.80 33.28 13.31
N ASN A 263 -6.87 33.75 12.64
CA ASN A 263 -7.71 32.86 11.84
C ASN A 263 -7.09 32.62 10.45
N PRO A 264 -6.65 31.39 10.13
CA PRO A 264 -5.97 31.07 8.87
C PRO A 264 -6.88 31.28 7.64
N MET A 265 -8.20 31.17 7.78
CA MET A 265 -9.16 31.39 6.69
C MET A 265 -9.26 32.85 6.26
N LYS A 266 -8.72 33.78 7.05
CA LYS A 266 -8.75 35.23 6.79
C LYS A 266 -7.42 35.77 6.30
N LEU A 267 -6.46 34.92 5.96
CA LEU A 267 -5.18 35.34 5.41
C LEU A 267 -5.36 35.77 3.93
N PRO A 268 -4.81 36.92 3.51
CA PRO A 268 -5.03 37.50 2.19
C PRO A 268 -4.29 36.76 1.06
N ILE A 269 -3.34 35.90 1.40
CA ILE A 269 -2.65 35.01 0.47
C ILE A 269 -3.07 33.61 0.89
N ARG A 270 -3.84 32.93 0.04
CA ARG A 270 -3.97 31.47 0.15
C ARG A 270 -2.61 30.89 -0.21
N TRP A 271 -2.05 30.10 0.70
CA TRP A 271 -0.95 29.21 0.39
C TRP A 271 -1.32 28.38 -0.84
N THR A 272 -0.35 28.05 -1.70
CA THR A 272 -0.62 27.01 -2.69
C THR A 272 -0.98 25.77 -1.90
N SER A 273 -2.20 25.29 -2.12
CA SER A 273 -2.70 24.06 -1.53
C SER A 273 -3.08 23.14 -2.67
N SER A 274 -3.09 21.85 -2.41
CA SER A 274 -3.46 20.84 -3.40
C SER A 274 -4.87 21.08 -4.01
N LYS A 275 -5.81 21.75 -3.30
CA LYS A 275 -7.08 22.27 -3.90
C LYS A 275 -6.90 23.24 -5.06
N GLY A 276 -5.85 24.05 -5.05
CA GLY A 276 -5.58 25.05 -6.09
C GLY A 276 -4.97 24.46 -7.36
N GLU A 277 -4.44 23.24 -7.27
CA GLU A 277 -3.73 22.54 -8.34
C GLU A 277 -4.57 21.40 -8.95
N SER A 278 -5.58 20.89 -8.24
CA SER A 278 -6.56 19.92 -8.79
C SER A 278 -7.31 20.56 -9.97
N GLY A 279 -6.96 20.16 -11.20
CA GLY A 279 -7.59 20.63 -12.44
C GLY A 279 -6.80 21.66 -13.25
N ARG A 280 -5.55 22.02 -12.89
CA ARG A 280 -4.70 22.91 -13.70
C ARG A 280 -3.66 22.12 -14.48
N SER A 281 -3.73 22.17 -15.82
CA SER A 281 -2.57 21.87 -16.67
C SER A 281 -1.48 22.92 -16.44
N ALA A 282 -0.22 22.54 -16.65
CA ALA A 282 0.99 23.24 -16.24
C ALA A 282 1.20 24.63 -16.85
N GLN A 283 0.38 25.61 -16.48
CA GLN A 283 0.63 27.03 -16.68
C GLN A 283 -0.02 27.82 -15.54
N SER A 284 0.77 28.26 -14.56
CA SER A 284 0.44 29.46 -13.81
C SER A 284 1.58 30.47 -13.94
N GLU A 285 1.51 31.25 -15.02
CA GLU A 285 2.10 32.58 -15.10
C GLU A 285 1.50 33.43 -13.97
N ASP A 286 2.19 33.56 -12.83
CA ASP A 286 2.26 34.82 -12.05
C ASP A 286 3.02 34.75 -10.72
N THR A 287 3.57 33.60 -10.30
CA THR A 287 4.32 33.51 -9.03
C THR A 287 5.83 33.35 -9.17
N GLY A 288 6.34 33.13 -10.38
CA GLY A 288 7.80 32.99 -10.62
C GLY A 288 8.44 31.82 -9.87
N LEU A 289 7.64 30.87 -9.36
CA LEU A 289 8.10 29.71 -8.63
C LEU A 289 7.74 28.43 -9.39
N PRO A 290 8.69 27.51 -9.56
CA PRO A 290 8.37 26.19 -10.07
C PRO A 290 7.57 25.44 -9.00
N THR A 291 6.26 25.48 -9.13
CA THR A 291 5.38 24.44 -8.59
C THR A 291 5.03 23.54 -9.76
N MET A 292 5.60 22.33 -9.80
CA MET A 292 5.11 21.28 -10.70
C MET A 292 3.70 20.91 -10.22
N PRO A 293 2.65 21.10 -11.03
CA PRO A 293 1.29 20.81 -10.59
C PRO A 293 1.07 19.29 -10.51
N ILE A 294 0.31 18.87 -9.50
CA ILE A 294 -0.21 17.50 -9.30
C ILE A 294 -0.80 16.88 -10.59
N GLN A 295 -1.24 17.70 -11.55
CA GLN A 295 -1.84 17.25 -12.80
C GLN A 295 -0.87 16.51 -13.73
N LEU A 296 0.43 16.82 -13.74
CA LEU A 296 1.40 16.13 -14.64
C LEU A 296 1.65 14.68 -14.22
N ILE A 297 1.23 14.31 -13.01
CA ILE A 297 1.45 13.02 -12.37
C ILE A 297 0.30 12.03 -12.68
N LEU A 298 -0.85 12.50 -13.15
CA LEU A 298 -2.01 11.65 -13.47
C LEU A 298 -2.02 11.13 -14.91
N ASP A 299 -1.17 11.68 -15.78
CA ASP A 299 -1.08 11.35 -17.21
C ASP A 299 0.04 10.34 -17.53
N LEU A 300 0.72 9.78 -16.51
CA LEU A 300 1.71 8.69 -16.60
C LEU A 300 1.21 7.44 -15.87
#